data_AF-A0A915EAS3-F1
#
_entry.id   AF-A0A915EAS3-F1
#
_cell.length_a   1.000
_cell.length_b   1.000
_cell.length_c   1.000
_cell.angle_alpha   90.00
_cell.angle_beta   90.00
_cell.angle_gamma   90.00
#
_symmetry.space_group_name_H-M   'P 1'
#
loop_
_entity.id
_entity.type
_entity.pdbx_description
1 polymer ?
#
loop_
_entity_poly.entity_id
_entity_poly.type
_entity_poly.pdbx_seq_one_letter_code
_entity_poly.pdbx_strand_id
1 'polypeptide(L)'
;MRSIGLIALAWFCALQSTRTEVIIAKQLHWHCNECSGSNEYTLLSVILDIPFLIKSHAKVVETDEFTKKLVDILIAVQKEGIRQKITLLTQRSDYMCHVEGDKELQLKQIEVNNIAVSMGGLAQRASLLHRRIMHKCGGYDHKPLRPIFQPTIPLRL
;
A
#
# COMPACT_ATOMS: atom_id res chain seq x y z
N MET A 1 21.12 -19.35 -4.11
CA MET A 1 20.86 -18.30 -3.11
C MET A 1 21.34 -16.95 -3.64
N ARG A 2 20.54 -16.29 -4.47
CA ARG A 2 20.75 -14.91 -4.90
C ARG A 2 19.36 -14.29 -4.99
N SER A 3 19.25 -13.00 -4.68
CA SER A 3 18.04 -12.14 -4.75
C SER A 3 17.39 -11.77 -3.41
N ILE A 4 18.16 -11.19 -2.48
CA ILE A 4 17.65 -10.27 -1.43
C ILE A 4 17.94 -8.79 -1.80
N GLY A 5 18.50 -8.54 -2.98
CA GLY A 5 19.08 -7.24 -3.36
C GLY A 5 18.14 -6.15 -3.88
N LEU A 6 16.81 -6.35 -3.91
CA LEU A 6 15.89 -5.40 -4.57
C LEU A 6 15.02 -4.55 -3.63
N ILE A 7 14.99 -4.83 -2.32
CA ILE A 7 14.23 -4.02 -1.36
C ILE A 7 15.02 -2.78 -0.90
N ALA A 8 16.34 -2.77 -1.08
CA ALA A 8 17.19 -1.66 -0.64
C ALA A 8 17.21 -0.45 -1.59
N LEU A 9 16.84 -0.59 -2.86
CA LEU A 9 16.93 0.54 -3.81
C LEU A 9 15.80 1.57 -3.66
N ALA A 10 14.65 1.19 -3.09
CA ALA A 10 13.62 2.17 -2.70
C ALA A 10 14.07 3.04 -1.50
N TRP A 11 15.12 2.63 -0.78
CA TRP A 11 15.61 3.30 0.42
C TRP A 11 16.70 4.35 0.14
N PHE A 12 17.35 4.30 -1.03
CA PHE A 12 18.47 5.18 -1.37
C PHE A 12 18.06 6.45 -2.14
N CYS A 13 16.89 6.46 -2.80
CA CYS A 13 16.42 7.66 -3.53
C CYS A 13 15.96 8.81 -2.60
N ALA A 14 15.82 8.61 -1.29
CA ALA A 14 15.47 9.69 -0.37
C ALA A 14 16.66 10.57 0.08
N LEU A 15 17.88 10.27 -0.37
CA LEU A 15 19.12 10.89 0.11
C LEU A 15 19.85 11.76 -0.93
N GLN A 16 19.32 11.92 -2.14
CA GLN A 16 19.88 12.87 -3.11
C GLN A 16 18.97 14.09 -3.27
N SER A 17 19.39 15.17 -2.63
CA SER A 17 18.74 16.48 -2.63
C SER A 17 18.57 17.07 -4.04
N THR A 18 17.35 17.06 -4.57
CA THR A 18 16.83 18.13 -5.44
C THR A 18 15.40 18.51 -4.99
N ARG A 19 15.04 19.80 -5.03
CA ARG A 19 13.71 20.30 -4.61
C ARG A 19 12.54 19.62 -5.34
N THR A 20 12.78 19.05 -6.52
CA THR A 20 11.81 18.38 -7.38
C THR A 20 11.37 17.02 -6.81
N GLU A 21 12.27 16.24 -6.22
CA GLU A 21 11.96 14.91 -5.65
C GLU A 21 11.05 15.01 -4.41
N VAL A 22 11.17 16.08 -3.63
CA VAL A 22 10.30 16.33 -2.46
C VAL A 22 8.88 16.71 -2.90
N ILE A 23 8.71 17.35 -4.05
CA ILE A 23 7.39 17.70 -4.60
C ILE A 23 6.70 16.44 -5.12
N ILE A 24 7.43 15.61 -5.87
CA ILE A 24 6.98 14.31 -6.37
C ILE A 24 6.56 13.41 -5.20
N ALA A 25 7.38 13.28 -4.17
CA ALA A 25 7.08 12.45 -3.01
C ALA A 25 5.81 12.89 -2.27
N LYS A 26 5.53 14.20 -2.20
CA LYS A 26 4.32 14.73 -1.56
C LYS A 26 3.06 14.49 -2.38
N GLN A 27 3.15 14.65 -3.70
CA GLN A 27 2.01 14.43 -4.58
C GLN A 27 1.64 12.95 -4.67
N LEU A 28 2.65 12.07 -4.74
CA LEU A 28 2.45 10.62 -4.66
C LEU A 28 1.83 10.23 -3.30
N HIS A 29 2.31 10.80 -2.19
CA HIS A 29 1.77 10.51 -0.87
C HIS A 29 0.29 10.90 -0.75
N TRP A 30 -0.09 12.06 -1.30
CA TRP A 30 -1.49 12.49 -1.32
C TRP A 30 -2.37 11.53 -2.13
N HIS A 31 -1.90 11.12 -3.31
CA HIS A 31 -2.62 10.17 -4.15
C HIS A 31 -2.75 8.78 -3.50
N CYS A 32 -1.69 8.28 -2.86
CA CYS A 32 -1.75 7.05 -2.06
C CYS A 32 -2.84 7.12 -0.98
N ASN A 33 -2.99 8.26 -0.29
CA ASN A 33 -3.99 8.42 0.76
C ASN A 33 -5.43 8.40 0.20
N GLU A 34 -5.67 9.07 -0.93
CA GLU A 34 -6.98 9.03 -1.60
C GLU A 34 -7.34 7.63 -2.12
N CYS A 35 -6.39 6.96 -2.77
CA CYS A 35 -6.57 5.59 -3.23
C CYS A 35 -6.81 4.63 -2.06
N SER A 36 -6.14 4.84 -0.92
CA SER A 36 -6.33 3.99 0.27
C SER A 36 -7.76 4.07 0.79
N GLY A 37 -8.33 5.27 0.91
CA GLY A 37 -9.73 5.44 1.34
C GLY A 37 -10.72 4.80 0.38
N SER A 38 -10.51 4.95 -0.93
CA SER A 38 -11.39 4.36 -1.95
C SER A 38 -11.30 2.82 -1.98
N ASN A 39 -10.10 2.28 -1.76
CA ASN A 39 -9.84 0.85 -1.69
C ASN A 39 -10.54 0.19 -0.50
N GLU A 40 -10.54 0.83 0.68
CA GLU A 40 -11.14 0.26 1.89
C GLU A 40 -12.64 -0.04 1.72
N TYR A 41 -13.42 0.91 1.17
CA TYR A 41 -14.85 0.72 0.92
C TYR A 41 -15.14 -0.34 -0.15
N THR A 42 -14.36 -0.32 -1.23
CA THR A 42 -14.49 -1.28 -2.32
C THR A 42 -14.17 -2.69 -1.83
N LEU A 43 -13.09 -2.84 -1.08
CA LEU A 43 -12.62 -4.13 -0.59
C LEU A 43 -13.58 -4.72 0.46
N LEU A 44 -14.11 -3.91 1.38
CA LEU A 44 -15.10 -4.38 2.33
C LEU A 44 -16.33 -4.96 1.60
N SER A 45 -16.77 -4.30 0.53
CA SER A 45 -17.89 -4.76 -0.29
C SER A 45 -17.59 -6.10 -0.97
N VAL A 46 -16.36 -6.27 -1.48
CA VAL A 46 -15.88 -7.53 -2.08
C VAL A 46 -15.77 -8.65 -1.05
N ILE A 47 -15.27 -8.37 0.15
CA ILE A 47 -15.09 -9.38 1.22
C ILE A 47 -16.44 -9.91 1.71
N LEU A 48 -17.48 -9.09 1.71
CA LEU A 48 -18.82 -9.48 2.13
C LEU A 48 -19.61 -10.22 1.03
N ASP A 49 -19.16 -10.16 -0.22
CA ASP A 49 -19.74 -10.92 -1.34
C ASP A 49 -19.12 -12.32 -1.43
N ILE A 50 -19.56 -13.21 -0.53
CA ILE A 50 -19.10 -14.60 -0.48
C ILE A 50 -19.30 -15.35 -1.81
N PRO A 51 -20.46 -15.24 -2.50
CA PRO A 51 -20.62 -15.84 -3.83
C PRO A 51 -19.58 -15.37 -4.84
N PHE A 52 -19.27 -14.07 -4.87
CA PHE A 52 -18.23 -13.52 -5.74
C PHE A 52 -16.86 -14.10 -5.42
N LEU A 53 -16.48 -14.21 -4.14
CA LEU A 53 -15.20 -14.78 -3.73
C LEU A 53 -15.06 -16.24 -4.16
N ILE A 54 -16.07 -17.07 -3.91
CA ILE A 54 -16.05 -18.49 -4.32
C ILE A 54 -15.94 -18.61 -5.84
N LYS A 55 -16.74 -17.82 -6.58
CA LYS A 55 -16.71 -17.83 -8.04
C LYS A 55 -15.35 -17.40 -8.60
N SER A 56 -14.74 -16.38 -8.01
CA SER A 56 -13.45 -15.83 -8.47
C SER A 56 -12.29 -16.82 -8.28
N HIS A 57 -12.38 -17.72 -7.31
CA HIS A 57 -11.34 -18.73 -7.02
C HIS A 57 -11.62 -20.10 -7.65
N ALA A 58 -12.72 -20.28 -8.39
CA ALA A 58 -13.16 -21.59 -8.89
C ALA A 58 -12.10 -22.35 -9.68
N LYS A 59 -11.30 -21.67 -10.52
CA LYS A 59 -10.19 -22.29 -11.27
C LYS A 59 -8.90 -22.43 -10.45
N VAL A 60 -8.71 -21.57 -9.46
CA VAL A 60 -7.49 -21.56 -8.63
C VAL A 60 -7.49 -22.77 -7.69
N VAL A 61 -8.64 -23.10 -7.10
CA VAL A 61 -8.78 -24.25 -6.19
C VAL A 61 -8.56 -25.61 -6.86
N GLU A 62 -8.64 -25.67 -8.20
CA GLU A 62 -8.32 -26.88 -8.97
C GLU A 62 -6.82 -27.18 -8.97
N THR A 63 -5.98 -26.15 -8.84
CA THR A 63 -4.52 -26.25 -9.00
C THR A 63 -3.73 -25.89 -7.75
N ASP A 64 -4.29 -25.11 -6.83
CA ASP A 64 -3.63 -24.69 -5.59
C ASP A 64 -4.34 -25.25 -4.34
N GLU A 65 -3.69 -26.21 -3.67
CA GLU A 65 -4.21 -26.85 -2.47
C GLU A 65 -4.33 -25.87 -1.29
N PHE A 66 -3.43 -24.89 -1.20
CA PHE A 66 -3.46 -23.90 -0.13
C PHE A 66 -4.71 -23.03 -0.21
N THR A 67 -4.96 -22.42 -1.37
CA THR A 67 -6.16 -21.61 -1.62
C THR A 67 -7.43 -22.44 -1.50
N LYS A 68 -7.42 -23.70 -1.96
CA LYS A 68 -8.56 -24.61 -1.80
C LYS A 68 -8.97 -24.75 -0.33
N LYS A 69 -8.01 -24.98 0.58
CA LYS A 69 -8.29 -25.09 2.02
C LYS A 69 -8.92 -23.81 2.59
N LEU A 70 -8.48 -22.63 2.12
CA LEU A 70 -9.08 -21.35 2.55
C LEU A 70 -10.53 -21.20 2.06
N VAL A 71 -10.81 -21.58 0.82
CA VAL A 71 -12.17 -21.55 0.25
C VAL A 71 -13.08 -22.57 0.92
N ASP A 72 -12.58 -23.77 1.24
CA ASP A 72 -13.35 -24.80 1.96
C ASP A 72 -13.79 -24.30 3.35
N ILE A 73 -12.90 -23.62 4.07
CA ILE A 73 -13.23 -22.95 5.35
C ILE A 73 -14.31 -21.89 5.13
N LEU A 74 -14.19 -21.04 4.10
CA LEU A 74 -15.17 -20.01 3.79
C LEU A 74 -16.57 -20.60 3.53
N ILE A 75 -16.64 -21.70 2.76
CA ILE A 75 -17.89 -22.41 2.47
C ILE A 75 -18.49 -23.02 3.74
N ALA A 76 -17.67 -23.61 4.60
CA ALA A 76 -18.15 -24.19 5.87
C ALA A 76 -18.76 -23.10 6.77
N VAL A 77 -18.05 -21.98 6.95
CA VAL A 77 -18.52 -20.83 7.74
C VAL A 77 -19.82 -20.25 7.16
N GLN A 78 -19.93 -20.12 5.84
CA GLN A 78 -21.15 -19.65 5.19
C GLN A 78 -22.35 -20.57 5.44
N LYS A 79 -22.14 -21.90 5.42
CA LYS A 79 -23.19 -22.90 5.67
C LYS A 79 -23.68 -22.90 7.12
N GLU A 80 -22.76 -22.73 8.08
CA GLU A 80 -23.09 -22.65 9.51
C GLU A 80 -23.77 -21.32 9.89
N GLY A 81 -23.59 -20.31 9.04
CA GLY A 81 -24.04 -18.94 9.23
C GLY A 81 -23.04 -18.13 10.05
N ILE A 82 -22.69 -16.93 9.56
CA ILE A 82 -21.74 -16.03 10.20
C ILE A 82 -22.27 -15.61 11.59
N ARG A 83 -21.60 -16.07 12.65
CA ARG A 83 -21.96 -15.75 14.05
C ARG A 83 -21.32 -14.46 14.57
N GLN A 84 -20.16 -14.11 14.03
CA GLN A 84 -19.45 -12.88 14.39
C GLN A 84 -20.08 -11.69 13.66
N LYS A 85 -20.65 -10.76 14.43
CA LYS A 85 -21.36 -9.58 13.89
C LYS A 85 -20.42 -8.41 13.59
N ILE A 86 -19.23 -8.41 14.20
CA ILE A 86 -18.26 -7.31 14.09
C ILE A 86 -17.05 -7.81 13.31
N THR A 87 -16.75 -7.13 12.20
CA THR A 87 -15.58 -7.39 11.36
C THR A 87 -14.69 -6.16 11.36
N LEU A 88 -13.38 -6.38 11.59
CA LEU A 88 -12.35 -5.36 11.44
C LEU A 88 -11.51 -5.70 10.22
N LEU A 89 -11.41 -4.76 9.28
CA LEU A 89 -10.51 -4.83 8.15
C LEU A 89 -9.26 -4.01 8.44
N THR A 90 -8.10 -4.67 8.47
CA THR A 90 -6.81 -3.99 8.43
C THR A 90 -6.17 -4.26 7.08
N GLN A 91 -5.76 -3.20 6.38
CA GLN A 91 -5.21 -3.28 5.03
C GLN A 91 -3.90 -2.49 4.93
N ARG A 92 -2.99 -2.93 4.06
CA ARG A 92 -1.93 -2.09 3.49
C ARG A 92 -1.96 -2.20 1.97
N SER A 93 -2.01 -1.07 1.28
CA SER A 93 -1.86 -1.00 -0.18
C SER A 93 -0.44 -0.58 -0.51
N ASP A 94 0.27 -1.43 -1.25
CA ASP A 94 1.66 -1.20 -1.62
C ASP A 94 1.71 -0.71 -3.08
N TYR A 95 2.49 0.35 -3.33
CA TYR A 95 2.57 1.03 -4.62
C TYR A 95 4.03 1.22 -5.05
N MET A 96 4.26 1.27 -6.36
CA MET A 96 5.54 1.67 -6.94
C MET A 96 5.34 2.75 -8.00
N CYS A 97 6.37 3.57 -8.16
CA CYS A 97 6.42 4.53 -9.24
C CYS A 97 6.80 3.82 -10.54
N HIS A 98 6.07 4.13 -11.60
CA HIS A 98 6.34 3.69 -12.95
C HIS A 98 6.56 4.92 -13.83
N VAL A 99 7.60 4.88 -14.66
CA VAL A 99 7.90 5.93 -15.62
C VAL A 99 7.79 5.31 -17.00
N GLU A 100 6.87 5.85 -17.81
CA GLU A 100 6.66 5.41 -19.19
C GLU A 100 7.27 6.44 -20.14
N GLY A 101 8.43 6.11 -20.72
CA GLY A 101 9.23 7.05 -21.52
C GLY A 101 9.76 8.24 -20.71
N ASP A 102 10.02 9.37 -21.38
CA ASP A 102 10.66 10.54 -20.74
C ASP A 102 9.69 11.54 -20.10
N LYS A 103 8.40 11.23 -19.95
CA LYS A 103 7.41 12.31 -19.76
C LYS A 103 6.53 12.26 -18.51
N GLU A 104 6.18 11.11 -17.94
CA GLU A 104 5.24 11.12 -16.80
C GLU A 104 5.51 10.03 -15.76
N LEU A 105 5.40 10.43 -14.49
CA LEU A 105 5.49 9.54 -13.33
C LEU A 105 4.09 9.05 -12.94
N GLN A 106 3.87 7.75 -13.05
CA GLN A 106 2.62 7.09 -12.67
C GLN A 106 2.80 6.31 -11.38
N LEU A 107 1.78 6.31 -10.52
CA LEU A 107 1.75 5.43 -9.36
C LEU A 107 0.99 4.15 -9.74
N LYS A 108 1.62 2.99 -9.60
CA LYS A 108 0.99 1.70 -9.87
C LYS A 108 0.87 0.90 -8.58
N GLN A 109 -0.32 0.36 -8.33
CA GLN A 109 -0.57 -0.52 -7.21
C GLN A 109 0.07 -1.89 -7.49
N ILE A 110 0.87 -2.35 -6.54
CA ILE A 110 1.56 -3.65 -6.62
C ILE A 110 0.71 -4.72 -5.96
N GLU A 111 0.27 -4.48 -4.72
CA GLU A 111 -0.52 -5.44 -3.97
C GLU A 111 -1.40 -4.79 -2.91
N VAL A 112 -2.36 -5.58 -2.43
CA VAL A 112 -3.21 -5.27 -1.28
C VAL A 112 -3.03 -6.37 -0.25
N ASN A 113 -2.47 -6.01 0.90
CA ASN A 113 -2.23 -6.92 2.02
C ASN A 113 -3.36 -6.80 3.04
N ASN A 114 -4.14 -7.87 3.19
CA ASN A 114 -5.31 -7.94 4.10
C ASN A 114 -5.11 -8.89 5.28
N ILE A 115 -4.00 -9.63 5.30
CA ILE A 115 -3.66 -10.58 6.35
C ILE A 115 -2.27 -10.22 6.87
N ALA A 116 -2.10 -10.21 8.19
CA ALA A 116 -0.83 -9.91 8.85
C ALA A 116 -0.22 -8.57 8.38
N VAL A 117 -1.01 -7.50 8.43
CA VAL A 117 -0.57 -6.14 8.04
C VAL A 117 0.52 -5.64 8.99
N SER A 118 1.77 -5.87 8.59
CA SER A 118 2.96 -5.58 9.39
C SER A 118 3.52 -4.18 9.13
N MET A 119 4.60 -3.85 9.84
CA MET A 119 5.42 -2.62 9.71
C MET A 119 4.81 -1.33 10.25
N GLY A 120 3.57 -1.31 10.75
CA GLY A 120 2.97 -0.09 11.31
C GLY A 120 3.83 0.56 12.42
N GLY A 121 4.27 -0.24 13.41
CA GLY A 121 5.15 0.25 14.47
C GLY A 121 6.57 0.59 14.01
N LEU A 122 7.13 -0.21 13.10
CA LEU A 122 8.48 0.02 12.57
C LEU A 122 8.53 1.30 11.72
N ALA A 123 7.51 1.55 10.91
CA ALA A 123 7.41 2.75 10.07
C ALA A 123 7.45 4.03 10.91
N GLN A 124 6.77 4.06 12.06
CA GLN A 124 6.83 5.18 12.99
C GLN A 124 8.25 5.39 13.53
N ARG A 125 8.92 4.30 13.96
CA ARG A 125 10.29 4.35 14.51
C ARG A 125 11.30 4.77 13.46
N ALA A 126 11.21 4.24 12.25
CA ALA A 126 12.05 4.64 11.12
C ALA A 126 11.85 6.12 10.78
N SER A 127 10.60 6.60 10.75
CA SER A 127 10.30 8.02 10.53
C SER A 127 10.92 8.93 11.59
N LEU A 128 10.86 8.54 12.87
CA LEU A 128 11.51 9.27 13.97
C LEU A 128 13.03 9.27 13.84
N LEU A 129 13.62 8.12 13.48
CA LEU A 129 15.05 7.98 13.25
C LEU A 129 15.52 8.89 12.11
N HIS A 130 14.83 8.87 10.97
CA HIS A 130 15.15 9.73 9.83
C HIS A 130 15.09 11.21 10.20
N ARG A 131 14.03 11.66 10.90
CA ARG A 131 13.95 13.05 11.39
C ARG A 131 15.15 13.41 12.28
N ARG A 132 15.53 12.51 13.19
CA ARG A 132 16.66 12.72 14.09
C ARG A 132 17.98 12.84 13.32
N ILE A 133 18.21 11.99 12.32
CA ILE A 133 19.42 12.02 11.48
C ILE A 133 19.44 13.32 10.67
N MET A 134 18.33 13.68 10.00
CA MET A 134 18.23 14.92 9.23
C MET A 134 18.50 16.17 10.07
N HIS A 135 18.00 16.20 11.31
CA HIS A 135 18.29 17.29 12.25
C HIS A 135 19.78 17.35 12.63
N LYS A 136 20.43 16.21 12.86
CA LYS A 136 21.85 16.15 13.20
C LYS A 136 22.77 16.55 12.04
N CYS A 137 22.39 16.24 10.80
CA CYS A 137 23.18 16.55 9.62
C CYS A 137 22.96 17.97 9.06
N GLY A 138 22.21 18.84 9.77
CA GLY A 138 21.93 20.21 9.34
C GLY A 138 20.93 20.33 8.19
N GLY A 139 20.25 19.25 7.81
CA GLY A 139 19.28 19.21 6.70
C GLY A 139 17.83 19.52 7.09
N TYR A 140 17.56 19.85 8.36
CA TYR A 140 16.20 20.10 8.86
C TYR A 140 15.98 21.61 9.06
N ASP A 141 15.48 22.29 8.03
CA ASP A 141 14.95 23.65 8.15
C ASP A 141 13.60 23.59 8.86
N HIS A 142 13.47 24.29 9.98
CA HIS A 142 12.36 24.20 10.95
C HIS A 142 11.06 24.85 10.44
N LYS A 143 10.76 24.70 9.14
CA LYS A 143 9.54 25.24 8.54
C LYS A 143 8.40 24.26 8.79
N PRO A 144 7.27 24.71 9.37
CA PRO A 144 6.08 23.87 9.48
C PRO A 144 5.68 23.39 8.08
N LEU A 145 5.21 22.14 7.99
CA LEU A 145 4.61 21.60 6.78
C LEU A 145 3.51 22.57 6.34
N ARG A 146 3.76 23.37 5.30
CA ARG A 146 2.74 24.28 4.75
C ARG A 146 1.57 23.45 4.22
N PRO A 147 0.34 24.00 4.24
CA PRO A 147 -0.82 23.33 3.70
C PRO A 147 -0.57 22.88 2.26
N ILE A 148 -1.15 21.72 1.94
CA ILE A 148 -1.08 20.96 0.70
C ILE A 148 -1.08 21.90 -0.52
N PHE A 149 0.01 21.90 -1.27
CA PHE A 149 0.15 22.69 -2.50
C PHE A 149 -0.67 22.03 -3.61
N GLN A 150 -1.42 22.83 -4.37
CA GLN A 150 -2.17 22.36 -5.54
C GLN A 150 -1.22 21.90 -6.64
N PRO A 151 -1.54 20.82 -7.36
CA PRO A 151 -0.61 20.18 -8.29
C PRO A 151 -0.28 21.07 -9.50
N THR A 152 1.02 21.22 -9.81
CA THR A 152 1.52 21.90 -11.02
C THR A 152 1.69 20.97 -12.22
N ILE A 153 1.56 19.66 -12.04
CA ILE A 153 1.63 18.65 -13.11
C ILE A 153 0.36 17.79 -13.01
N PRO A 154 -0.41 17.62 -14.10
CA PRO A 154 -1.60 16.78 -14.08
C PRO A 154 -1.19 15.30 -13.99
N LEU A 155 -1.39 14.67 -12.83
CA LEU A 155 -1.32 13.21 -12.73
C LEU A 155 -2.59 12.59 -13.30
N ARG A 156 -2.41 11.54 -14.11
CA ARG A 156 -3.48 10.67 -14.59
C ARG A 156 -3.42 9.33 -13.86
N LEU A 157 -4.58 8.90 -13.36
CA LEU A 157 -4.83 7.57 -12.79
C LEU A 157 -4.61 6.47 -13.84
#